data_AF-A0A3D2J3M0-F1
#
_entry.id   AF-A0A3D2J3M0-F1
#
_cell.length_a   1.000
_cell.length_b   1.000
_cell.length_c   1.000
_cell.angle_alpha   90.00
_cell.angle_beta   90.00
_cell.angle_gamma   90.00
#
_symmetry.space_group_name_H-M   'P 1'
#
loop_
_entity.id
_entity.type
_entity.pdbx_description
1 polymer ?
#
loop_
_entity_poly.entity_id
_entity_poly.type
_entity_poly.pdbx_seq_one_letter_code
_entity_poly.pdbx_strand_id
1 'polypeptide(L)' 'MNSEQVKEIANAVLYEGYLLYPYRQSAIKNRTRWTFGAVYPYEYSEANGGIEPWTMHTECLVQGHVDD' A
#
# COMPACT_ATOMS: atom_id res chain seq x y z
N MET A 1 12.57 -30.88 17.68
CA MET A 1 11.44 -30.09 17.15
C MET A 1 11.18 -30.58 15.73
N ASN A 2 9.96 -31.04 15.43
CA ASN A 2 9.66 -31.72 14.17
C ASN A 2 9.54 -30.69 13.03
N SER A 3 10.52 -30.66 12.11
CA SER A 3 10.60 -29.67 11.03
C SER A 3 9.36 -29.64 10.14
N GLU A 4 8.63 -30.74 10.01
CA GLU A 4 7.42 -30.80 9.19
C GLU A 4 6.26 -30.03 9.82
N GLN A 5 6.07 -30.13 11.15
CA GLN A 5 5.05 -29.36 11.85
C GLN A 5 5.32 -27.85 11.78
N VAL A 6 6.59 -27.46 11.82
CA VAL A 6 6.99 -26.05 11.66
C VAL A 6 6.71 -25.55 10.24
N LYS A 7 6.93 -26.37 9.20
CA LYS A 7 6.61 -26.02 7.81
C LYS A 7 5.12 -25.82 7.60
N GLU A 8 4.28 -26.69 8.16
CA GLU A 8 2.82 -26.55 8.07
C GLU A 8 2.34 -25.23 8.68
N ILE A 9 2.84 -24.87 9.86
CA ILE A 9 2.53 -23.58 10.52
C ILE A 9 3.04 -22.41 9.66
N ALA A 10 4.26 -22.49 9.15
CA ALA A 10 4.83 -21.44 8.30
C ALA A 10 4.02 -21.23 7.02
N ASN A 11 3.58 -22.31 6.37
CA ASN A 11 2.73 -22.24 5.19
C ASN A 11 1.36 -21.63 5.51
N ALA A 12 0.74 -22.04 6.62
CA ALA A 12 -0.54 -21.46 7.03
C ALA A 12 -0.41 -19.94 7.22
N VAL A 13 0.56 -19.48 8.02
CA VAL A 13 0.76 -18.04 8.27
C VAL A 13 1.13 -17.27 7.00
N LEU A 14 1.97 -17.85 6.13
CA LEU A 14 2.44 -17.19 4.91
C LEU A 14 1.34 -17.07 3.84
N TYR A 15 0.49 -18.09 3.70
CA TYR A 15 -0.50 -18.18 2.62
C TYR A 15 -1.94 -17.90 3.02
N GLU A 16 -2.27 -17.85 4.32
CA GLU A 16 -3.61 -17.52 4.82
C GLU A 16 -4.10 -16.18 4.24
N GLY A 17 -3.25 -15.15 4.27
CA GLY A 17 -3.59 -13.83 3.71
C GLY A 17 -3.87 -13.87 2.21
N TYR A 18 -3.24 -14.78 1.47
CA TYR A 18 -3.47 -14.94 0.03
C TYR A 18 -4.82 -15.60 -0.27
N LEU A 19 -5.23 -16.57 0.53
CA LEU A 19 -6.54 -17.23 0.44
C LEU A 19 -7.68 -16.29 0.84
N LEU A 20 -7.52 -15.57 1.95
CA LEU A 20 -8.56 -14.68 2.48
C LEU A 20 -8.67 -13.37 1.68
N TYR A 21 -7.55 -12.89 1.15
CA TYR A 21 -7.48 -11.60 0.46
C TYR A 21 -6.69 -11.73 -0.85
N PRO A 22 -7.24 -12.42 -1.86
CA PRO A 22 -6.52 -12.70 -3.10
C PRO A 22 -6.04 -11.40 -3.76
N TYR A 23 -4.73 -11.28 -3.91
CA TYR A 23 -4.08 -10.19 -4.64
C TYR A 23 -4.11 -10.43 -6.15
N ARG A 24 -5.33 -10.62 -6.67
CA ARG A 24 -5.60 -10.75 -8.11
C ARG A 24 -6.53 -9.61 -8.53
N GLN A 25 -6.41 -9.16 -9.78
CA GLN A 25 -7.21 -8.05 -10.31
C GLN A 25 -8.73 -8.32 -10.23
N SER A 26 -9.15 -9.58 -10.35
CA SER A 26 -10.56 -9.99 -10.28
C SER A 26 -11.15 -10.04 -8.86
N ALA A 27 -10.31 -9.94 -7.82
CA ALA A 27 -10.78 -10.02 -6.43
C ALA A 27 -11.74 -8.86 -6.10
N ILE A 28 -12.82 -9.15 -5.37
CA ILE A 28 -13.87 -8.18 -5.07
C ILE A 28 -13.30 -6.93 -4.37
N LYS A 29 -12.40 -7.13 -3.39
CA LYS A 29 -11.71 -6.04 -2.67
C LYS A 29 -10.90 -5.10 -3.59
N ASN A 30 -10.48 -5.58 -4.77
CA ASN A 30 -9.65 -4.86 -5.72
C ASN A 30 -10.44 -4.26 -6.90
N ARG A 31 -11.76 -4.47 -6.97
CA ARG A 31 -12.62 -3.91 -8.04
C ARG A 31 -12.67 -2.39 -7.99
N THR A 32 -12.69 -1.84 -6.79
CA THR A 32 -12.57 -0.41 -6.56
C THR A 32 -11.11 -0.10 -6.31
N ARG A 33 -10.52 0.76 -7.15
CA ARG A 33 -9.17 1.26 -6.95
C ARG A 33 -9.18 2.12 -5.69
N TRP A 34 -8.58 1.64 -4.61
CA TRP A 34 -8.27 2.49 -3.46
C TRP A 34 -6.99 3.26 -3.77
N THR A 35 -7.03 4.58 -3.60
CA THR A 35 -5.91 5.45 -3.93
C THR A 35 -5.13 5.76 -2.65
N PHE A 36 -4.39 4.76 -2.16
CA PHE A 36 -3.50 4.96 -1.01
C PHE A 36 -2.47 6.05 -1.35
N GLY A 37 -2.38 7.07 -0.50
CA GLY A 37 -1.49 8.20 -0.71
C GLY A 37 -1.90 9.13 -1.87
N ALA A 38 -3.15 9.08 -2.33
CA ALA A 38 -3.64 10.09 -3.27
C ALA A 38 -3.75 11.46 -2.63
N VAL A 39 -3.62 12.48 -3.47
CA VAL A 39 -3.96 13.86 -3.14
C VAL A 39 -5.30 14.17 -3.78
N TYR A 40 -6.28 14.55 -2.96
CA TYR A 40 -7.64 14.86 -3.39
C TYR A 40 -7.81 16.35 -3.69
N PRO A 41 -8.81 16.75 -4.51
CA PRO A 41 -9.18 18.15 -4.65
C PRO A 41 -9.51 18.79 -3.30
N TYR A 42 -9.08 20.03 -3.09
CA TYR A 42 -9.28 20.77 -1.83
C TYR A 42 -10.74 20.77 -1.36
N GLU A 43 -11.68 21.11 -2.26
CA GLU A 43 -13.10 21.17 -1.93
C GLU A 43 -13.66 19.82 -1.46
N TYR A 44 -13.17 18.70 -2.02
CA TYR A 44 -13.55 17.37 -1.60
C TYR A 44 -13.00 17.03 -0.21
N SER A 45 -11.75 17.40 0.07
CA SER A 45 -11.13 17.19 1.39
C SER A 45 -11.90 17.95 2.47
N GLU A 46 -12.17 19.24 2.26
CA GLU A 46 -12.93 20.08 3.20
C GLU A 46 -14.34 19.54 3.45
N ALA A 47 -15.04 19.14 2.37
CA ALA A 47 -16.38 18.56 2.47
C ALA A 47 -16.43 17.24 3.27
N ASN A 48 -15.30 16.50 3.33
CA ASN A 48 -15.16 15.26 4.09
C ASN A 48 -14.43 15.45 5.43
N GLY A 49 -14.45 16.66 5.99
CA GLY A 49 -13.91 16.96 7.32
C GLY A 49 -12.38 17.01 7.37
N GLY A 50 -11.72 17.25 6.23
CA GLY A 50 -10.27 17.38 6.14
C GLY A 50 -9.49 16.06 6.35
N ILE A 51 -10.18 14.92 6.32
CA ILE A 51 -9.57 13.60 6.56
C ILE A 51 -8.67 13.19 5.40
N GLU A 52 -9.12 13.45 4.17
CA GLU A 52 -8.38 13.09 2.96
C GLU A 52 -7.33 14.16 2.64
N PRO A 53 -6.07 13.80 2.37
CA PRO A 53 -5.02 14.78 2.11
C PRO A 53 -5.25 15.49 0.76
N TRP A 54 -5.01 16.80 0.73
CA TRP A 54 -5.13 17.65 -0.47
C TRP A 54 -3.81 18.34 -0.86
N THR A 55 -2.73 18.07 -0.11
CA THR A 55 -1.37 18.48 -0.45
C THR A 55 -0.41 17.29 -0.34
N MET A 56 0.69 17.33 -1.09
CA MET A 56 1.81 16.42 -0.96
C MET A 56 3.11 17.22 -1.00
N HIS A 57 4.07 16.85 -0.16
CA HIS A 57 5.42 17.40 -0.18
C HIS A 57 6.41 16.29 -0.55
N THR A 58 7.34 16.58 -1.46
CA THR A 58 8.38 15.65 -1.87
C THR A 58 9.71 16.39 -1.93
N GLU A 59 10.71 15.84 -1.23
CA GLU A 59 12.07 16.37 -1.21
C GLU A 59 12.99 15.41 -1.97
N CYS A 60 13.93 15.96 -2.74
CA CYS A 60 14.86 15.20 -3.56
C CYS A 60 16.29 15.60 -3.21
N LEU A 61 17.17 14.60 -3.08
CA LEU A 61 18.61 14.82 -3.01
C LEU A 61 19.15 15.01 -4.43
N VAL A 62 19.95 16.06 -4.65
CA VAL A 62 20.63 16.31 -5.93
C VAL A 62 22.13 16.09 -5.75
N GLN A 63 22.74 15.34 -6.67
CA GLN A 63 24.19 15.19 -6.73
C GLN A 63 24.79 16.34 -7.55
N GLY A 64 25.66 17.13 -6.93
CA GLY A 64 26.47 18.11 -7.64
C GLY A 64 27.62 17.44 -8.40
N HIS A 65 27.90 17.89 -9.62
CA HIS A 65 29.19 17.67 -10.26
C HIS A 65 30.07 18.89 -9.96
N VAL A 66 31.35 18.67 -9.69
CA VAL A 66 32.32 19.77 -9.68
C VAL A 66 32.71 19.95 -11.14
N ASP A 67 32.36 21.08 -11.75
CA ASP A 67 32.88 21.43 -13.08
C ASP A 67 34.41 21.62 -12.97
N ASP A 68 35.17 21.07 -13.92
CA ASP A 68 36.62 21.29 -14.11
C ASP A 68 36.93 22.71 -14.62
#